data_AF-X1PA85-F1
#
_entry.id   AF-X1PA85-F1
#
_cell.length_a   1.000
_cell.length_b   1.000
_cell.length_c   1.000
_cell.angle_alpha   90.00
_cell.angle_beta   90.00
_cell.angle_gamma   90.00
#
_symmetry.space_group_name_H-M   'P 1'
#
loop_
_entity.id
_entity.type
_entity.pdbx_description
1 polymer ?
#
loop_
_entity_poly.entity_id
_entity_poly.type
_entity_poly.pdbx_seq_one_letter_code
_entity_poly.pdbx_strand_id
1 'polypeptide(L)' 'GTVYVGRFDAREAARILAVPEGYCFVALTPLGYPAETKDPRPRKELSEIIFYDKWEH' A
#
# COMPACT_ATOMS: atom_id res chain seq x y z
N GLY A 1 5.91 10.17 8.68
CA GLY A 1 5.80 9.95 7.23
C GLY A 1 5.85 8.47 6.95
N THR A 2 4.97 8.00 6.06
CA THR A 2 4.89 6.59 5.65
C THR A 2 4.72 6.52 4.14
N VAL A 3 5.09 5.38 3.54
CA VAL A 3 4.86 5.10 2.13
C VAL A 3 4.64 3.61 1.93
N TYR A 4 3.66 3.22 1.11
CA TYR A 4 3.58 1.85 0.63
C TYR A 4 4.68 1.62 -0.40
N VAL A 5 5.58 0.67 -0.13
CA VAL A 5 6.53 0.19 -1.14
C VAL A 5 5.81 -0.87 -1.94
N GLY A 6 5.37 -0.53 -3.16
CA GLY A 6 4.72 -1.49 -4.07
C GLY A 6 5.70 -2.29 -4.93
N ARG A 7 6.95 -1.83 -5.03
CA ARG A 7 8.01 -2.47 -5.84
C ARG A 7 8.98 -3.20 -4.92
N PHE A 8 8.69 -4.46 -4.61
CA PHE A 8 9.57 -5.36 -3.86
C PHE A 8 9.38 -6.82 -4.34
N ASP A 9 10.35 -7.68 -4.03
CA ASP A 9 10.21 -9.12 -4.17
C ASP A 9 9.72 -9.72 -2.85
N ALA A 10 8.49 -10.23 -2.84
CA ALA A 10 7.86 -10.79 -1.66
C ALA A 10 8.56 -12.06 -1.13
N ARG A 11 9.10 -12.89 -2.03
CA ARG A 11 9.78 -14.14 -1.65
C ARG A 11 11.13 -13.85 -1.05
N GLU A 12 11.85 -12.90 -1.62
CA GLU A 12 13.14 -12.48 -1.09
C GLU A 12 12.99 -11.79 0.28
N ALA A 13 11.99 -10.91 0.42
CA ALA A 13 11.69 -10.29 1.72
C ALA A 13 11.31 -11.33 2.78
N ALA A 14 10.47 -12.32 2.42
CA ALA A 14 10.11 -13.42 3.31
C ALA A 14 11.33 -14.26 3.72
N ARG A 15 12.25 -14.54 2.79
CA ARG A 15 13.50 -15.26 3.06
C ARG A 15 14.41 -14.50 4.02
N ILE A 16 14.63 -13.20 3.80
CA ILE A 16 15.46 -12.34 4.66
C ILE A 16 14.91 -12.28 6.08
N LEU A 17 13.57 -12.20 6.21
CA LEU A 17 12.89 -12.09 7.50
C LEU A 17 12.58 -13.45 8.15
N ALA A 18 12.99 -14.57 7.53
CA ALA A 18 12.68 -15.92 7.99
C ALA A 18 11.18 -16.15 8.26
N VAL A 19 10.33 -15.65 7.36
CA VAL A 19 8.88 -15.82 7.46
C VAL A 19 8.55 -17.32 7.37
N PRO A 20 7.78 -17.88 8.33
CA PRO A 20 7.48 -19.30 8.36
C PRO A 20 6.53 -19.74 7.24
N GLU A 21 6.51 -21.04 6.98
CA GLU A 21 5.57 -21.65 6.03
C GLU A 21 4.12 -21.34 6.42
N GLY A 22 3.27 -21.10 5.41
CA GLY A 22 1.88 -20.68 5.60
C GLY A 22 1.68 -19.17 5.75
N TYR A 23 2.77 -18.37 5.80
CA TYR A 23 2.70 -16.91 5.87
C TYR A 23 3.29 -16.25 4.62
N CYS A 24 2.83 -15.03 4.34
CA CYS A 24 3.25 -14.27 3.15
C CYS A 24 3.60 -12.83 3.53
N PHE A 25 4.69 -12.32 2.97
CA PHE A 25 5.04 -10.90 3.06
C PHE A 25 4.19 -10.11 2.05
N VAL A 26 3.27 -9.28 2.54
CA VAL A 26 2.27 -8.59 1.69
C VAL A 26 2.57 -7.11 1.45
N ALA A 27 3.25 -6.44 2.38
CA ALA A 27 3.49 -5.01 2.30
C ALA A 27 4.68 -4.60 3.19
N LEU A 28 5.35 -3.54 2.74
CA LEU A 28 6.36 -2.82 3.51
C LEU A 28 5.98 -1.35 3.59
N THR A 29 6.10 -0.77 4.78
CA THR A 29 5.93 0.68 4.98
C THR A 29 7.07 1.22 5.85
N PRO A 30 8.02 1.97 5.27
CA PRO A 30 8.98 2.72 6.06
C PRO A 30 8.27 3.76 6.93
N LEU A 31 8.68 3.88 8.18
CA LEU A 31 8.15 4.87 9.12
C LEU A 31 9.29 5.77 9.59
N GLY A 32 9.08 7.09 9.54
CA GLY A 32 10.06 8.05 10.04
C GLY A 32 9.58 9.50 9.97
N TYR A 33 10.48 10.41 10.33
CA TYR A 33 10.25 11.86 10.23
C TYR A 33 10.50 12.32 8.79
N PRO A 34 9.51 12.93 8.10
CA PRO A 34 9.70 13.44 6.75
C PRO A 34 10.71 14.58 6.72
N ALA A 35 11.57 14.61 5.71
CA ALA A 35 12.41 15.78 5.42
C ALA A 35 11.62 16.93 4.76
N GLU A 36 10.45 16.62 4.20
CA GLU A 36 9.58 17.57 3.49
C GLU A 36 8.10 17.21 3.72
N THR A 37 7.24 18.22 3.60
CA THR A 37 5.78 18.05 3.56
C THR A 37 5.31 18.05 2.11
N LYS A 38 4.48 17.08 1.73
CA LYS A 38 3.90 16.98 0.38
C LYS A 38 2.43 17.31 0.40
N ASP A 39 1.97 18.01 -0.64
CA ASP A 39 0.54 18.24 -0.84
C ASP A 39 -0.20 16.93 -1.16
N PRO A 40 -1.47 16.82 -0.74
CA PRO A 40 -2.31 15.68 -1.08
C PRO A 40 -2.40 15.49 -2.60
N ARG A 41 -2.24 14.25 -3.06
CA ARG A 41 -2.47 13.89 -4.46
C ARG A 41 -3.98 13.96 -4.78
N PRO A 42 -4.39 14.41 -5.98
CA PRO A 42 -5.78 14.35 -6.41
C PRO A 42 -6.35 12.93 -6.25
N ARG A 43 -7.61 12.83 -5.84
CA ARG A 43 -8.39 11.58 -5.82
C ARG A 43 -9.46 11.66 -6.90
N LYS A 44 -9.98 10.50 -7.30
CA LYS A 44 -11.19 10.45 -8.13
C LYS A 44 -12.34 11.13 -7.40
N GLU A 45 -13.23 11.76 -8.15
CA GLU A 45 -14.47 12.29 -7.59
C GLU A 45 -15.31 11.14 -7.03
N LEU A 46 -16.08 11.40 -5.97
CA LEU A 46 -16.85 10.35 -5.31
C LEU A 46 -17.86 9.69 -6.27
N SER A 47 -18.42 10.48 -7.20
CA SER A 47 -19.33 9.98 -8.23
C SER A 47 -18.70 8.97 -9.18
N GLU A 48 -17.36 8.84 -9.22
CA GLU A 48 -16.66 7.84 -10.05
C GLU A 48 -16.43 6.51 -9.32
N ILE A 49 -16.57 6.46 -7.99
CA ILE A 49 -16.16 5.31 -7.16
C ILE A 49 -17.22 4.87 -6.13
N ILE A 50 -18.29 5.63 -5.95
CA ILE A 50 -19.40 5.29 -5.07
C ILE A 50 -20.58 4.81 -5.91
N PHE A 51 -21.10 3.62 -5.57
CA PHE A 51 -22.30 3.04 -6.15
C PHE A 51 -23.22 2.56 -5.04
N TYR A 52 -24.51 2.87 -5.14
CA TYR A 52 -25.53 2.43 -4.19
C TYR A 52 -26.24 1.18 -4.72
N ASP A 53 -26.50 0.23 -3.82
CA ASP A 53 -27.20 -1.05 -4.05
C ASP A 53 -26.50 -2.05 -4.99
N LYS A 54 -25.92 -1.58 -6.10
CA LYS A 54 -25.27 -2.41 -7.12
C LYS A 54 -24.09 -1.67 -7.75
N TRP A 55 -23.18 -2.44 -8.33
CA TRP A 55 -22.07 -1.91 -9.09
C TRP A 55 -22.55 -1.27 -10.40
N GLU A 56 -22.06 -0.08 -10.73
CA GLU A 56 -22.35 0.60 -11.99
C GLU A 56 -21.01 1.06 -12.62
N HIS A 57 -20.96 1.17 -13.94
CA HIS A 57 -19.77 1.56 -14.71
C HIS A 57 -20.12 2.71 -15.64
#